data_AF-A0A2V7JLT3-F1
#
_entry.id   AF-A0A2V7JLT3-F1
#
_cell.length_a   1.000
_cell.length_b   1.000
_cell.length_c   1.000
_cell.angle_alpha   90.00
_cell.angle_beta   90.00
_cell.angle_gamma   90.00
#
_symmetry.space_group_name_H-M   'P 1'
#
loop_
_entity.id
_entity.type
_entity.pdbx_description
1 polymer ?
#
loop_
_entity_poly.entity_id
_entity_poly.type
_entity_poly.pdbx_seq_one_letter_code
_entity_poly.pdbx_strand_id
1 'polypeptide(L)'
;MALTGLLSGVFGTRHDRERKRVQPIVDEINEHYARLQTVSEEELRSQTAKFRARISEVTSALEGRIAELKELKRQTSDPAARDAIDNELSGVDGRGGVEQELRKATAEVLDELLPEAFATVREASRRLLGTKLTVTGQEMDWNMVPYDVQLMGGIQLHQGRIAEMATGEGKTLVATLPLYLNALPGKGAHLITVNSYLARRDSEWMGHVYKYLGLTVGCIDDTEPGTMQRRAAYECDITYGTNNEFGFDYLRDNMVQSLEHRVQRNHVYAIVDEVDSVLIDEARTPLIISGPVGNESDAEYAQHNAAVARLVKKQTDLVNALVAAGEKAFEAGDNDEAALNLYKAQLGGPKNKRLLKVLQETGAKQLVQKMELAHIADRRLPGSK
;
A
#
# COMPACT_ATOMS: atom_id res chain seq x y z
N MET A 1 28.11 -5.09 31.13
CA MET A 1 27.05 -4.35 31.86
C MET A 1 27.46 -2.96 32.37
N ALA A 2 28.75 -2.60 32.47
CA ALA A 2 29.15 -1.31 33.03
C ALA A 2 29.21 -0.12 32.04
N LEU A 3 29.32 -0.38 30.72
CA LEU A 3 29.49 0.70 29.72
C LEU A 3 28.18 1.35 29.27
N THR A 4 27.07 0.61 29.27
CA THR A 4 25.74 1.11 28.88
C THR A 4 25.11 2.00 29.96
N GLY A 5 25.35 1.72 31.24
CA GLY A 5 24.82 2.51 32.36
C GLY A 5 25.53 3.86 32.58
N LEU A 6 26.80 3.98 32.17
CA LEU A 6 27.56 5.23 32.32
C LEU A 6 27.20 6.26 31.23
N LEU A 7 26.86 5.81 30.01
CA LEU A 7 26.47 6.66 28.89
C LEU A 7 25.02 7.18 29.02
N SER A 8 24.10 6.36 29.55
CA SER A 8 22.70 6.79 29.81
C SER A 8 22.58 7.79 30.96
N GLY A 9 23.49 7.74 31.96
CA GLY A 9 23.50 8.68 33.08
C GLY A 9 23.90 10.12 32.71
N VAL A 10 24.63 10.32 31.59
CA VAL A 10 25.09 11.65 31.14
C VAL A 10 24.21 12.23 30.03
N PHE A 11 23.64 11.40 29.14
CA PHE A 11 22.84 11.85 27.99
C PHE A 11 21.34 11.55 28.07
N GLY A 12 20.89 10.84 29.12
CA GLY A 12 19.53 10.33 29.24
C GLY A 12 19.25 9.17 28.29
N THR A 13 18.07 8.54 28.42
CA THR A 13 17.63 7.51 27.48
C THR A 13 17.16 8.13 26.15
N ARG A 14 16.98 7.32 25.11
CA ARG A 14 16.33 7.77 23.86
C ARG A 14 14.94 8.35 24.15
N HIS A 15 14.18 7.72 25.04
CA HIS A 15 12.86 8.20 25.46
C HIS A 15 12.92 9.56 26.15
N ASP A 16 13.92 9.80 27.01
CA ASP A 16 14.11 11.11 27.65
C ASP A 16 14.37 12.23 26.65
N ARG A 17 15.17 11.93 25.61
CA ARG A 17 15.47 12.89 24.54
C ARG A 17 14.25 13.18 23.68
N GLU A 18 13.49 12.15 23.30
CA GLU A 18 12.25 12.35 22.54
C GLU A 18 11.20 13.09 23.37
N ARG A 19 11.05 12.78 24.67
CA ARG A 19 10.18 13.54 25.58
C ARG A 19 10.54 15.03 25.60
N LYS A 20 11.83 15.34 25.80
CA LYS A 20 12.32 16.73 25.78
C LYS A 20 12.10 17.41 24.43
N ARG A 21 12.12 16.67 23.33
CA ARG A 21 11.88 17.19 21.99
C ARG A 21 10.42 17.57 21.77
N VAL A 22 9.47 16.79 22.28
CA VAL A 22 8.04 17.08 22.13
C VAL A 22 7.45 17.97 23.22
N GLN A 23 8.14 18.11 24.36
CA GLN A 23 7.66 18.93 25.48
C GLN A 23 7.28 20.37 25.08
N PRO A 24 8.07 21.11 24.27
CA PRO A 24 7.70 22.46 23.86
C PRO A 24 6.36 22.51 23.11
N ILE A 25 6.07 21.48 22.31
CA ILE A 25 4.79 21.36 21.57
C ILE A 25 3.65 21.10 22.56
N VAL A 26 3.87 20.25 23.57
CA VAL A 26 2.89 20.02 24.65
C VAL A 26 2.61 21.29 25.44
N ASP A 27 3.65 22.08 25.72
CA ASP A 27 3.51 23.36 26.42
C ASP A 27 2.65 24.33 25.59
N GLU A 28 2.88 24.42 24.28
CA GLU A 28 2.07 25.22 23.35
C GLU A 28 0.62 24.73 23.27
N ILE A 29 0.38 23.42 23.23
CA ILE A 29 -0.97 22.83 23.32
C ILE A 29 -1.66 23.30 24.61
N ASN A 30 -0.94 23.29 25.74
CA ASN A 30 -1.49 23.71 27.03
C ASN A 30 -1.83 25.22 27.06
N GLU A 31 -1.03 26.06 26.41
CA GLU A 31 -1.32 27.49 26.25
C GLU A 31 -2.56 27.75 25.39
N HIS A 32 -2.72 27.01 24.27
CA HIS A 32 -3.94 27.07 23.48
C HIS A 32 -5.15 26.53 24.26
N TYR A 33 -4.99 25.44 24.99
CA TYR A 33 -6.04 24.83 25.78
C TYR A 33 -6.58 25.80 26.85
N ALA A 34 -5.69 26.49 27.57
CA ALA A 34 -6.08 27.51 28.55
C ALA A 34 -6.89 28.65 27.92
N ARG A 35 -6.52 29.10 26.71
CA ARG A 35 -7.28 30.13 25.97
C ARG A 35 -8.66 29.64 25.52
N LEU A 36 -8.76 28.38 25.07
CA LEU A 36 -10.02 27.79 24.58
C LEU A 36 -11.02 27.49 25.70
N GLN A 37 -10.62 27.46 26.96
CA GLN A 37 -11.55 27.26 28.08
C GLN A 37 -12.57 28.40 28.22
N THR A 38 -12.23 29.61 27.77
CA THR A 38 -13.08 30.80 27.90
C THR A 38 -13.92 31.12 26.66
N VAL A 39 -13.70 30.41 25.54
CA VAL A 39 -14.44 30.67 24.29
C VAL A 39 -15.83 30.06 24.33
N SER A 40 -16.75 30.57 23.49
CA SER A 40 -18.12 30.06 23.43
C SER A 40 -18.21 28.63 22.83
N GLU A 41 -19.39 28.01 22.91
CA GLU A 41 -19.68 26.73 22.23
C GLU A 41 -19.52 26.84 20.72
N GLU A 42 -20.04 27.92 20.14
CA GLU A 42 -19.98 28.18 18.71
C GLU A 42 -18.54 28.43 18.24
N GLU A 43 -17.76 29.15 19.04
CA GLU A 43 -16.37 29.47 18.72
C GLU A 43 -15.43 28.26 18.81
N LEU A 44 -15.70 27.31 19.70
CA LEU A 44 -14.95 26.05 19.71
C LEU A 44 -15.28 25.19 18.48
N ARG A 45 -16.57 25.09 18.13
CA ARG A 45 -17.00 24.30 16.96
C ARG A 45 -16.55 24.91 15.64
N SER A 46 -16.36 26.24 15.58
CA SER A 46 -15.87 26.92 14.39
C SER A 46 -14.36 26.74 14.14
N GLN A 47 -13.59 26.23 15.12
CA GLN A 47 -12.16 25.94 14.94
C GLN A 47 -11.90 24.99 13.76
N THR A 48 -12.73 23.97 13.57
CA THR A 48 -12.61 23.05 12.44
C THR A 48 -12.69 23.79 11.09
N ALA A 49 -13.61 24.73 10.96
CA ALA A 49 -13.74 25.53 9.74
C ALA A 49 -12.54 26.48 9.54
N LYS A 50 -12.04 27.09 10.62
CA LYS A 50 -10.82 27.92 10.62
C LYS A 50 -9.61 27.12 10.15
N PHE A 51 -9.38 25.93 10.69
CA PHE A 51 -8.27 25.07 10.29
C PHE A 51 -8.38 24.62 8.84
N ARG A 52 -9.57 24.20 8.40
CA ARG A 52 -9.81 23.85 6.99
C ARG A 52 -9.55 25.01 6.04
N ALA A 53 -9.93 26.22 6.42
CA ALA A 53 -9.66 27.42 5.63
C ALA A 53 -8.15 27.69 5.52
N ARG A 54 -7.40 27.56 6.63
CA ARG A 54 -5.94 27.70 6.63
C ARG A 54 -5.24 26.66 5.76
N ILE A 55 -5.67 25.39 5.84
CA ILE A 55 -5.14 24.33 4.97
C ILE A 55 -5.43 24.66 3.50
N SER A 56 -6.67 25.02 3.18
CA SER A 56 -7.09 25.37 1.81
C SER A 56 -6.31 26.57 1.24
N GLU A 57 -6.03 27.58 2.05
CA GLU A 57 -5.18 28.72 1.67
C GLU A 57 -3.80 28.27 1.19
N VAL A 58 -3.21 27.29 1.88
CA VAL A 58 -1.88 26.74 1.55
C VAL A 58 -1.95 25.75 0.37
N THR A 59 -2.99 24.93 0.27
CA THR A 59 -3.02 23.79 -0.67
C THR A 59 -3.73 24.06 -1.98
N SER A 60 -4.67 25.01 -2.03
CA SER A 60 -5.62 25.17 -3.16
C SER A 60 -4.94 25.40 -4.51
N ALA A 61 -3.85 26.18 -4.55
CA ALA A 61 -3.10 26.41 -5.79
C ALA A 61 -2.47 25.12 -6.34
N LEU A 62 -1.88 24.30 -5.46
CA LEU A 62 -1.26 23.03 -5.83
C LEU A 62 -2.31 22.00 -6.23
N GLU A 63 -3.44 21.95 -5.52
CA GLU A 63 -4.58 21.10 -5.88
C GLU A 63 -5.17 21.49 -7.25
N GLY A 64 -5.28 22.79 -7.52
CA GLY A 64 -5.67 23.32 -8.83
C GLY A 64 -4.71 22.89 -9.93
N ARG A 65 -3.40 23.03 -9.70
CA ARG A 65 -2.37 22.59 -10.67
C ARG A 65 -2.43 21.09 -10.95
N ILE A 66 -2.64 20.27 -9.93
CA ILE A 66 -2.81 18.81 -10.08
C ILE A 66 -4.05 18.48 -10.91
N ALA A 67 -5.17 19.17 -10.68
CA ALA A 67 -6.40 18.98 -11.44
C ALA A 67 -6.21 19.34 -12.92
N GLU A 68 -5.55 20.48 -13.20
CA GLU A 68 -5.19 20.91 -14.55
C GLU A 68 -4.31 19.88 -15.26
N LEU A 69 -3.23 19.41 -14.61
CA LEU A 69 -2.32 18.42 -15.19
C LEU A 69 -3.04 17.10 -15.47
N LYS A 70 -3.92 16.64 -14.59
CA LYS A 70 -4.72 15.42 -14.79
C LYS A 70 -5.67 15.56 -15.98
N GLU A 71 -6.31 16.71 -16.14
CA GLU A 71 -7.20 16.95 -17.28
C GLU A 71 -6.42 17.09 -18.59
N LEU A 72 -5.31 17.82 -18.58
CA LEU A 72 -4.40 17.93 -19.72
C LEU A 72 -3.89 16.54 -20.16
N LYS A 73 -3.51 15.69 -19.20
CA LYS A 73 -3.12 14.30 -19.48
C LYS A 73 -4.24 13.50 -20.14
N ARG A 74 -5.50 13.68 -19.74
CA ARG A 74 -6.64 12.97 -20.35
C ARG A 74 -6.86 13.36 -21.81
N GLN A 75 -6.64 14.64 -22.14
CA GLN A 75 -6.84 15.17 -23.48
C GLN A 75 -5.64 14.97 -24.42
N THR A 76 -4.45 14.71 -23.87
CA THR A 76 -3.21 14.54 -24.64
C THR A 76 -3.08 13.11 -25.17
N SER A 77 -3.02 12.96 -26.50
CA SER A 77 -2.80 11.67 -27.18
C SER A 77 -1.32 11.34 -27.43
N ASP A 78 -0.47 12.37 -27.60
CA ASP A 78 0.95 12.19 -27.87
C ASP A 78 1.68 11.56 -26.66
N PRO A 79 2.38 10.41 -26.82
CA PRO A 79 3.05 9.73 -25.71
C PRO A 79 4.11 10.59 -25.02
N ALA A 80 4.94 11.31 -25.77
CA ALA A 80 6.04 12.10 -25.19
C ALA A 80 5.52 13.27 -24.36
N ALA A 81 4.46 13.95 -24.83
CA ALA A 81 3.79 14.99 -24.07
C ALA A 81 3.11 14.44 -22.81
N ARG A 82 2.52 13.24 -22.86
CA ARG A 82 1.95 12.58 -21.68
C ARG A 82 3.02 12.26 -20.64
N ASP A 83 4.19 11.78 -21.08
CA ASP A 83 5.32 11.49 -20.19
C ASP A 83 5.84 12.77 -19.51
N ALA A 84 5.90 13.89 -20.24
CA ALA A 84 6.27 15.18 -19.66
C ALA A 84 5.27 15.64 -18.57
N ILE A 85 3.97 15.48 -18.82
CA ILE A 85 2.91 15.79 -17.85
C ILE A 85 3.02 14.89 -16.62
N ASP A 86 3.29 13.60 -16.79
CA ASP A 86 3.49 12.67 -15.68
C ASP A 86 4.71 13.04 -14.83
N ASN A 87 5.81 13.43 -15.46
CA ASN A 87 6.99 13.90 -14.76
C ASN A 87 6.72 15.18 -13.94
N GLU A 88 5.90 16.09 -14.45
CA GLU A 88 5.49 17.28 -13.68
C GLU A 88 4.53 16.92 -12.53
N LEU A 89 3.58 16.02 -12.80
CA LEU A 89 2.55 15.62 -11.84
C LEU A 89 3.15 14.86 -10.64
N SER A 90 3.92 13.81 -10.91
CA SER A 90 4.38 12.85 -9.90
C SER A 90 5.89 12.59 -9.91
N GLY A 91 6.66 13.29 -10.74
CA GLY A 91 8.11 13.08 -10.84
C GLY A 91 8.47 11.78 -11.58
N VAL A 92 9.75 11.67 -11.95
CA VAL A 92 10.28 10.53 -12.73
C VAL A 92 10.15 9.20 -11.95
N ASP A 93 10.16 9.25 -10.63
CA ASP A 93 10.06 8.09 -9.73
C ASP A 93 8.63 7.87 -9.19
N GLY A 94 7.66 8.69 -9.62
CA GLY A 94 6.28 8.66 -9.11
C GLY A 94 6.12 9.19 -7.68
N ARG A 95 7.15 9.80 -7.09
CA ARG A 95 7.17 10.33 -5.72
C ARG A 95 7.52 11.82 -5.64
N GLY A 96 7.73 12.47 -6.78
CA GLY A 96 8.07 13.88 -6.93
C GLY A 96 6.94 14.72 -7.50
N GLY A 97 7.31 15.78 -8.22
CA GLY A 97 6.38 16.67 -8.90
C GLY A 97 5.47 17.47 -7.97
N VAL A 98 4.41 18.04 -8.54
CA VAL A 98 3.43 18.86 -7.81
C VAL A 98 2.71 18.05 -6.72
N GLU A 99 2.54 16.74 -6.90
CA GLU A 99 1.98 15.87 -5.85
C GLU A 99 2.88 15.81 -4.60
N GLN A 100 4.20 15.82 -4.75
CA GLN A 100 5.13 15.89 -3.61
C GLN A 100 5.09 17.26 -2.93
N GLU A 101 5.04 18.33 -3.72
CA GLU A 101 4.91 19.69 -3.19
C GLU A 101 3.63 19.85 -2.35
N LEU A 102 2.49 19.33 -2.84
CA LEU A 102 1.24 19.31 -2.10
C LEU A 102 1.37 18.51 -0.78
N ARG A 103 1.96 17.32 -0.82
CA ARG A 103 2.16 16.50 0.39
C ARG A 103 3.02 17.23 1.41
N LYS A 104 4.09 17.89 0.97
CA LYS A 104 4.99 18.66 1.83
C LYS A 104 4.28 19.88 2.44
N ALA A 105 3.61 20.68 1.61
CA ALA A 105 2.87 21.86 2.09
C ALA A 105 1.75 21.47 3.06
N THR A 106 1.07 20.35 2.80
CA THR A 106 0.05 19.80 3.71
C THR A 106 0.67 19.37 5.04
N ALA A 107 1.82 18.68 5.02
CA ALA A 107 2.50 18.29 6.25
C ALA A 107 2.96 19.50 7.08
N GLU A 108 3.55 20.52 6.43
CA GLU A 108 4.02 21.73 7.10
C GLU A 108 2.87 22.52 7.75
N VAL A 109 1.73 22.67 7.08
CA VAL A 109 0.57 23.36 7.67
C VAL A 109 -0.10 22.52 8.77
N LEU A 110 -0.08 21.19 8.69
CA LEU A 110 -0.58 20.34 9.77
C LEU A 110 0.32 20.41 11.01
N ASP A 111 1.64 20.45 10.83
CA ASP A 111 2.60 20.69 11.93
C ASP A 111 2.37 22.07 12.58
N GLU A 112 2.13 23.12 11.78
CA GLU A 112 1.77 24.47 12.25
C GLU A 112 0.48 24.46 13.09
N LEU A 113 -0.55 23.73 12.64
CA LEU A 113 -1.86 23.69 13.28
C LEU A 113 -1.94 22.71 14.46
N LEU A 114 -0.98 21.80 14.61
CA LEU A 114 -1.03 20.72 15.58
C LEU A 114 -1.32 21.22 17.01
N PRO A 115 -0.64 22.25 17.54
CA PRO A 115 -0.86 22.67 18.92
C PRO A 115 -2.29 23.13 19.19
N GLU A 116 -2.83 23.98 18.32
CA GLU A 116 -4.20 24.51 18.43
C GLU A 116 -5.25 23.43 18.18
N ALA A 117 -5.01 22.53 17.22
CA ALA A 117 -5.91 21.42 16.91
C ALA A 117 -5.99 20.40 18.07
N PHE A 118 -4.86 20.04 18.67
CA PHE A 118 -4.85 19.13 19.83
C PHE A 118 -5.50 19.78 21.06
N ALA A 119 -5.26 21.07 21.28
CA ALA A 119 -5.96 21.83 22.33
C ALA A 119 -7.48 21.85 22.11
N THR A 120 -7.93 21.98 20.87
CA THR A 120 -9.35 21.95 20.47
C THR A 120 -9.99 20.59 20.81
N VAL A 121 -9.32 19.48 20.49
CA VAL A 121 -9.79 18.13 20.83
C VAL A 121 -9.81 17.92 22.35
N ARG A 122 -8.78 18.39 23.06
CA ARG A 122 -8.71 18.31 24.53
C ARG A 122 -9.84 19.10 25.19
N GLU A 123 -10.14 20.30 24.70
CA GLU A 123 -11.23 21.14 25.19
C GLU A 123 -12.61 20.56 24.85
N ALA A 124 -12.81 20.01 23.64
CA ALA A 124 -14.01 19.29 23.30
C ALA A 124 -14.25 18.10 24.25
N SER A 125 -13.19 17.32 24.51
CA SER A 125 -13.24 16.19 25.46
C SER A 125 -13.64 16.66 26.87
N ARG A 126 -13.16 17.83 27.33
CA ARG A 126 -13.58 18.43 28.61
C ARG A 126 -15.04 18.86 28.61
N ARG A 127 -15.52 19.50 27.56
CA ARG A 127 -16.92 19.97 27.47
C ARG A 127 -17.93 18.83 27.39
N LEU A 128 -17.51 17.70 26.85
CA LEU A 128 -18.33 16.49 26.76
C LEU A 128 -18.38 15.70 28.08
N LEU A 129 -17.65 16.10 29.13
CA LEU A 129 -17.67 15.40 30.42
C LEU A 129 -19.10 15.25 30.98
N GLY A 130 -19.43 14.04 31.38
CA GLY A 130 -20.75 13.68 31.92
C GLY A 130 -21.85 13.52 30.87
N THR A 131 -21.55 13.69 29.57
CA THR A 131 -22.51 13.34 28.52
C THR A 131 -22.64 11.83 28.40
N LYS A 132 -23.85 11.38 28.04
CA LYS A 132 -24.19 9.98 27.84
C LYS A 132 -24.33 9.67 26.37
N LEU A 133 -23.80 8.52 25.96
CA LEU A 133 -23.86 8.06 24.58
C LEU A 133 -24.09 6.55 24.52
N THR A 134 -24.80 6.10 23.50
CA THR A 134 -24.98 4.67 23.22
C THR A 134 -23.81 4.19 22.36
N VAL A 135 -23.03 3.26 22.90
CA VAL A 135 -21.89 2.61 22.23
C VAL A 135 -22.17 1.11 22.17
N THR A 136 -22.29 0.56 20.98
CA THR A 136 -22.60 -0.85 20.70
C THR A 136 -23.84 -1.35 21.45
N GLY A 137 -24.84 -0.46 21.59
CA GLY A 137 -26.10 -0.74 22.29
C GLY A 137 -26.04 -0.57 23.81
N GLN A 138 -24.90 -0.18 24.38
CA GLN A 138 -24.74 0.10 25.82
C GLN A 138 -24.61 1.59 26.08
N GLU A 139 -25.26 2.08 27.13
CA GLU A 139 -25.07 3.46 27.58
C GLU A 139 -23.70 3.59 28.28
N MET A 140 -22.90 4.55 27.82
CA MET A 140 -21.60 4.88 28.38
C MET A 140 -21.53 6.37 28.71
N ASP A 141 -20.83 6.71 29.78
CA ASP A 141 -20.54 8.09 30.14
C ASP A 141 -19.22 8.54 29.51
N TRP A 142 -19.19 9.75 28.97
CA TRP A 142 -17.94 10.39 28.57
C TRP A 142 -17.26 11.03 29.79
N ASN A 143 -16.19 10.41 30.27
CA ASN A 143 -15.46 10.84 31.49
C ASN A 143 -13.95 11.01 31.25
N MET A 144 -13.55 11.39 30.03
CA MET A 144 -12.16 11.41 29.61
C MET A 144 -11.72 12.79 29.12
N VAL A 145 -10.53 13.21 29.56
CA VAL A 145 -9.80 14.37 29.03
C VAL A 145 -8.35 13.95 28.81
N PRO A 146 -7.74 14.22 27.65
CA PRO A 146 -6.35 13.88 27.41
C PRO A 146 -5.39 14.44 28.46
N TYR A 147 -4.50 13.60 28.97
CA TYR A 147 -3.33 13.96 29.78
C TYR A 147 -2.14 14.34 28.89
N ASP A 148 -1.15 15.02 29.47
CA ASP A 148 0.03 15.48 28.72
C ASP A 148 0.82 14.32 28.10
N VAL A 149 0.91 13.16 28.77
CA VAL A 149 1.52 11.95 28.21
C VAL A 149 0.75 11.42 26.99
N GLN A 150 -0.56 11.62 26.95
CA GLN A 150 -1.40 11.25 25.81
C GLN A 150 -1.24 12.26 24.65
N LEU A 151 -1.05 13.55 24.96
CA LEU A 151 -0.67 14.55 23.96
C LEU A 151 0.67 14.18 23.29
N MET A 152 1.67 13.76 24.08
CA MET A 152 2.94 13.27 23.55
C MET A 152 2.75 12.05 22.64
N GLY A 153 1.91 11.09 23.05
CA GLY A 153 1.57 9.93 22.22
C GLY A 153 0.94 10.35 20.88
N GLY A 154 -0.01 11.28 20.92
CA GLY A 154 -0.65 11.83 19.72
C GLY A 154 0.33 12.51 18.76
N ILE A 155 1.31 13.27 19.29
CA ILE A 155 2.37 13.90 18.50
C ILE A 155 3.22 12.83 17.79
N GLN A 156 3.60 11.76 18.49
CA GLN A 156 4.39 10.69 17.89
C GLN A 156 3.61 9.97 16.77
N LEU A 157 2.31 9.72 16.95
CA LEU A 157 1.46 9.13 15.93
C LEU A 157 1.35 10.04 14.69
N HIS A 158 1.12 11.35 14.87
CA HIS A 158 1.11 12.31 13.77
C HIS A 158 2.43 12.30 12.98
N GLN A 159 3.56 12.18 13.68
CA GLN A 159 4.90 12.08 13.08
C GLN A 159 5.19 10.72 12.39
N GLY A 160 4.21 9.83 12.28
CA GLY A 160 4.35 8.53 11.64
C GLY A 160 5.19 7.53 12.45
N ARG A 161 5.22 7.67 13.78
CA ARG A 161 5.98 6.82 14.69
C ARG A 161 5.06 5.94 15.53
N ILE A 162 5.65 4.91 16.13
CA ILE A 162 4.96 4.03 17.09
C ILE A 162 4.97 4.70 18.47
N ALA A 163 3.79 4.89 19.05
CA ALA A 163 3.62 5.34 20.42
C ALA A 163 3.38 4.13 21.34
N GLU A 164 4.45 3.65 22.00
CA GLU A 164 4.35 2.59 22.99
C GLU A 164 3.79 3.16 24.31
N MET A 165 2.60 2.70 24.69
CA MET A 165 1.91 3.10 25.91
C MET A 165 1.40 1.86 26.63
N ALA A 166 1.54 1.82 27.96
CA ALA A 166 1.08 0.70 28.75
C ALA A 166 -0.46 0.54 28.65
N THR A 167 -0.94 -0.68 28.84
CA THR A 167 -2.39 -0.95 28.89
C THR A 167 -3.03 -0.13 30.00
N GLY A 168 -4.12 0.58 29.68
CA GLY A 168 -4.80 1.48 30.62
C GLY A 168 -4.40 2.96 30.50
N GLU A 169 -3.33 3.29 29.75
CA GLU A 169 -2.92 4.69 29.48
C GLU A 169 -3.83 5.43 28.47
N GLY A 170 -4.92 4.80 28.03
CA GLY A 170 -5.92 5.40 27.15
C GLY A 170 -5.50 5.54 25.68
N LYS A 171 -4.89 4.50 25.09
CA LYS A 171 -4.53 4.44 23.65
C LYS A 171 -5.66 4.88 22.72
N THR A 172 -6.89 4.44 23.00
CA THR A 172 -8.08 4.80 22.21
C THR A 172 -8.34 6.31 22.21
N LEU A 173 -8.20 6.98 23.36
CA LEU A 173 -8.36 8.43 23.46
C LEU A 173 -7.21 9.17 22.75
N VAL A 174 -5.98 8.66 22.86
CA VAL A 174 -4.81 9.25 22.20
C VAL A 174 -5.01 9.37 20.70
N ALA A 175 -5.60 8.36 20.06
CA ALA A 175 -5.86 8.37 18.62
C ALA A 175 -6.74 9.54 18.16
N THR A 176 -7.59 10.10 19.04
CA THR A 176 -8.46 11.23 18.68
C THR A 176 -7.73 12.48 18.24
N LEU A 177 -6.56 12.73 18.83
CA LEU A 177 -5.75 13.92 18.57
C LEU A 177 -5.20 13.92 17.13
N PRO A 178 -4.39 12.93 16.71
CA PRO A 178 -3.86 12.88 15.36
C PRO A 178 -4.91 12.53 14.30
N LEU A 179 -5.99 11.77 14.62
CA LEU A 179 -7.06 11.51 13.66
C LEU A 179 -7.82 12.79 13.34
N TYR A 180 -8.16 13.61 14.35
CA TYR A 180 -8.77 14.91 14.11
C TYR A 180 -7.91 15.78 13.20
N LEU A 181 -6.63 15.98 13.56
CA LEU A 181 -5.70 16.82 12.80
C LEU A 181 -5.54 16.35 11.34
N ASN A 182 -5.22 15.07 11.14
CA ASN A 182 -4.95 14.52 9.80
C ASN A 182 -6.22 14.34 8.94
N ALA A 183 -7.41 14.43 9.53
CA ALA A 183 -8.67 14.43 8.79
C ALA A 183 -9.07 15.82 8.27
N LEU A 184 -8.51 16.91 8.81
CA LEU A 184 -8.83 18.28 8.41
C LEU A 184 -8.65 18.57 6.90
N PRO A 185 -7.64 18.03 6.19
CA PRO A 185 -7.52 18.20 4.74
C PRO A 185 -8.68 17.59 3.91
N GLY A 186 -9.57 16.80 4.53
CA GLY A 186 -10.70 16.17 3.83
C GLY A 186 -10.27 15.05 2.86
N LYS A 187 -9.04 14.55 2.99
CA LYS A 187 -8.53 13.42 2.17
C LYS A 187 -8.67 12.07 2.87
N GLY A 188 -8.99 12.09 4.17
CA GLY A 188 -9.26 10.90 4.97
C GLY A 188 -8.18 10.46 5.92
N ALA A 189 -8.62 9.98 7.08
CA ALA A 189 -7.78 9.29 8.05
C ALA A 189 -8.40 7.95 8.44
N HIS A 190 -7.61 6.88 8.43
CA HIS A 190 -8.08 5.54 8.78
C HIS A 190 -7.63 5.14 10.19
N LEU A 191 -8.53 4.58 11.00
CA LEU A 191 -8.17 3.82 12.19
C LEU A 191 -8.36 2.33 11.91
N ILE A 192 -7.27 1.58 12.02
CA ILE A 192 -7.25 0.14 11.82
C ILE A 192 -7.23 -0.54 13.19
N THR A 193 -8.18 -1.44 13.45
CA THR A 193 -8.22 -2.26 14.66
C THR A 193 -8.11 -3.75 14.31
N VAL A 194 -7.91 -4.59 15.32
CA VAL A 194 -7.77 -6.05 15.17
C VAL A 194 -9.10 -6.78 14.97
N ASN A 195 -10.25 -6.18 15.35
CA ASN A 195 -11.55 -6.82 15.19
C ASN A 195 -12.71 -5.82 15.04
N SER A 196 -13.79 -6.29 14.43
CA SER A 196 -14.96 -5.48 14.09
C SER A 196 -15.68 -4.88 15.30
N TYR A 197 -15.66 -5.57 16.45
CA TYR A 197 -16.26 -5.04 17.68
C TYR A 197 -15.51 -3.80 18.16
N LEU A 198 -14.17 -3.84 18.19
CA LEU A 198 -13.35 -2.69 18.56
C LEU A 198 -13.50 -1.55 17.55
N ALA A 199 -13.51 -1.86 16.25
CA ALA A 199 -13.77 -0.87 15.20
C ALA A 199 -15.10 -0.13 15.44
N ARG A 200 -16.19 -0.87 15.62
CA ARG A 200 -17.51 -0.29 15.87
C ARG A 200 -17.55 0.50 17.18
N ARG A 201 -17.13 -0.11 18.29
CA ARG A 201 -17.09 0.50 19.62
C ARG A 201 -16.35 1.84 19.59
N ASP A 202 -15.15 1.86 19.03
CA ASP A 202 -14.31 3.04 19.07
C ASP A 202 -14.78 4.11 18.07
N SER A 203 -15.36 3.71 16.93
CA SER A 203 -15.97 4.63 15.97
C SER A 203 -17.18 5.37 16.54
N GLU A 204 -17.96 4.73 17.42
CA GLU A 204 -19.10 5.33 18.08
C GLU A 204 -18.68 6.15 19.30
N TRP A 205 -17.76 5.61 20.11
CA TRP A 205 -17.31 6.25 21.35
C TRP A 205 -16.46 7.48 21.08
N MET A 206 -15.35 7.33 20.34
CA MET A 206 -14.49 8.47 19.97
C MET A 206 -15.17 9.35 18.90
N GLY A 207 -16.08 8.74 18.12
CA GLY A 207 -16.96 9.42 17.19
C GLY A 207 -17.69 10.61 17.77
N HIS A 208 -18.03 10.55 19.06
CA HIS A 208 -18.69 11.63 19.79
C HIS A 208 -17.90 12.94 19.76
N VAL A 209 -16.58 12.87 19.97
CA VAL A 209 -15.70 14.05 19.94
C VAL A 209 -15.59 14.61 18.52
N TYR A 210 -15.40 13.75 17.53
CA TYR A 210 -15.27 14.18 16.13
C TYR A 210 -16.55 14.84 15.63
N LYS A 211 -17.71 14.24 15.88
CA LYS A 211 -19.02 14.77 15.49
C LYS A 211 -19.33 16.07 16.20
N TYR A 212 -18.98 16.18 17.48
CA TYR A 212 -19.08 17.44 18.22
C TYR A 212 -18.27 18.56 17.56
N LEU A 213 -17.08 18.25 17.04
CA LEU A 213 -16.22 19.17 16.29
C LEU A 213 -16.57 19.29 14.79
N GLY A 214 -17.67 18.67 14.34
CA GLY A 214 -18.17 18.80 12.97
C GLY A 214 -17.50 17.90 11.92
N LEU A 215 -16.74 16.89 12.34
CA LEU A 215 -16.20 15.86 11.44
C LEU A 215 -17.17 14.69 11.28
N THR A 216 -17.10 14.03 10.13
CA THR A 216 -17.85 12.82 9.81
C THR A 216 -17.04 11.55 10.12
N VAL A 217 -17.71 10.49 10.56
CA VAL A 217 -17.08 9.24 11.01
C VAL A 217 -17.86 8.05 10.45
N GLY A 218 -17.17 7.13 9.78
CA GLY A 218 -17.72 5.88 9.26
C GLY A 218 -17.01 4.65 9.83
N CYS A 219 -17.71 3.52 9.90
CA CYS A 219 -17.15 2.21 10.22
C CYS A 219 -17.43 1.25 9.06
N ILE A 220 -16.40 0.76 8.38
CA ILE A 220 -16.58 -0.09 7.18
C ILE A 220 -17.09 -1.48 7.52
N ASP A 221 -16.79 -1.98 8.73
CA ASP A 221 -17.31 -3.26 9.25
C ASP A 221 -18.84 -3.25 9.48
N ASP A 222 -19.50 -2.07 9.40
CA ASP A 222 -20.96 -1.92 9.47
C ASP A 222 -21.62 -1.90 8.10
N THR A 223 -20.84 -2.12 7.04
CA THR A 223 -21.29 -1.96 5.65
C THR A 223 -20.90 -3.17 4.82
N GLU A 224 -21.73 -3.49 3.83
CA GLU A 224 -21.46 -4.61 2.94
C GLU A 224 -20.41 -4.22 1.87
N PRO A 225 -19.40 -5.06 1.62
CA PRO A 225 -18.45 -4.96 0.52
C PRO A 225 -19.04 -4.49 -0.83
N GLY A 226 -18.42 -3.49 -1.46
CA GLY A 226 -18.77 -3.05 -2.82
C GLY A 226 -20.06 -2.24 -2.94
N THR A 227 -20.73 -1.92 -1.82
CA THR A 227 -21.97 -1.12 -1.82
C THR A 227 -21.71 0.38 -1.77
N MET A 228 -22.75 1.18 -2.05
CA MET A 228 -22.69 2.64 -1.90
C MET A 228 -22.50 3.05 -0.43
N GLN A 229 -23.02 2.26 0.52
CA GLN A 229 -22.82 2.47 1.95
C GLN A 229 -21.35 2.31 2.34
N ARG A 230 -20.67 1.31 1.78
CA ARG A 230 -19.22 1.12 1.96
C ARG A 230 -18.44 2.34 1.49
N ARG A 231 -18.78 2.85 0.30
CA ARG A 231 -18.19 4.07 -0.25
C ARG A 231 -18.45 5.29 0.63
N ALA A 232 -19.67 5.47 1.12
CA ALA A 232 -20.01 6.56 2.03
C ALA A 232 -19.20 6.51 3.35
N ALA A 233 -18.90 5.31 3.87
CA ALA A 233 -18.04 5.14 5.03
C ALA A 233 -16.58 5.56 4.76
N TYR A 234 -16.07 5.30 3.56
CA TYR A 234 -14.76 5.81 3.12
C TYR A 234 -14.76 7.31 2.78
N GLU A 235 -15.89 7.90 2.43
CA GLU A 235 -16.02 9.34 2.12
C GLU A 235 -16.08 10.20 3.38
N CYS A 236 -16.34 9.61 4.55
CA CYS A 236 -16.27 10.28 5.85
C CYS A 236 -14.85 10.86 6.11
N ASP A 237 -14.72 11.85 6.98
CA ASP A 237 -13.41 12.43 7.34
C ASP A 237 -12.50 11.39 8.01
N ILE A 238 -13.09 10.57 8.88
CA ILE A 238 -12.42 9.47 9.59
C ILE A 238 -13.15 8.16 9.31
N THR A 239 -12.39 7.11 8.99
CA THR A 239 -12.93 5.78 8.70
C THR A 239 -12.29 4.75 9.64
N TYR A 240 -13.12 4.05 10.40
CA TYR A 240 -12.72 2.92 11.25
C TYR A 240 -12.93 1.60 10.51
N GLY A 241 -12.08 0.62 10.77
CA GLY A 241 -12.30 -0.75 10.29
C GLY A 241 -11.19 -1.70 10.67
N THR A 242 -11.36 -2.97 10.30
CA THR A 242 -10.31 -3.98 10.45
C THR A 242 -9.33 -3.96 9.28
N ASN A 243 -8.11 -4.43 9.52
CA ASN A 243 -7.08 -4.57 8.48
C ASN A 243 -7.55 -5.43 7.30
N ASN A 244 -8.29 -6.50 7.57
CA ASN A 244 -8.89 -7.37 6.56
C ASN A 244 -9.87 -6.61 5.67
N GLU A 245 -10.80 -5.85 6.26
CA GLU A 245 -11.80 -5.09 5.51
C GLU A 245 -11.15 -4.02 4.62
N PHE A 246 -10.17 -3.26 5.14
CA PHE A 246 -9.41 -2.31 4.33
C PHE A 246 -8.63 -2.98 3.19
N GLY A 247 -7.95 -4.10 3.49
CA GLY A 247 -7.15 -4.79 2.49
C GLY A 247 -7.96 -5.47 1.39
N PHE A 248 -9.08 -6.11 1.75
CA PHE A 248 -9.98 -6.72 0.76
C PHE A 248 -10.72 -5.69 -0.09
N ASP A 249 -11.10 -4.54 0.46
CA ASP A 249 -11.62 -3.44 -0.37
C ASP A 249 -10.58 -2.95 -1.37
N TYR A 250 -9.32 -2.79 -0.94
CA TYR A 250 -8.25 -2.40 -1.85
C TYR A 250 -8.11 -3.42 -3.00
N LEU A 251 -8.10 -4.71 -2.70
CA LEU A 251 -8.05 -5.75 -3.72
C LEU A 251 -9.28 -5.70 -4.65
N ARG A 252 -10.49 -5.56 -4.10
CA ARG A 252 -11.73 -5.45 -4.88
C ARG A 252 -11.75 -4.22 -5.77
N ASP A 253 -11.31 -3.07 -5.27
CA ASP A 253 -11.18 -1.81 -6.01
C ASP A 253 -10.22 -1.92 -7.22
N ASN A 254 -9.22 -2.80 -7.15
CA ASN A 254 -8.30 -3.06 -8.27
C ASN A 254 -8.84 -4.09 -9.27
N MET A 255 -10.02 -4.67 -9.02
CA MET A 255 -10.70 -5.61 -9.91
C MET A 255 -12.01 -5.05 -10.50
N VAL A 256 -12.43 -3.84 -10.12
CA VAL A 256 -13.64 -3.23 -10.68
C VAL A 256 -13.47 -2.86 -12.15
N GLN A 257 -14.56 -2.93 -12.91
CA GLN A 257 -14.56 -2.61 -14.34
C GLN A 257 -14.68 -1.11 -14.63
N SER A 258 -15.24 -0.33 -13.69
CA SER A 258 -15.44 1.11 -13.82
C SER A 258 -15.08 1.84 -12.53
N LEU A 259 -14.58 3.07 -12.66
CA LEU A 259 -14.11 3.87 -11.53
C LEU A 259 -15.22 4.22 -10.52
N GLU A 260 -16.47 4.26 -10.97
CA GLU A 260 -17.63 4.54 -10.11
C GLU A 260 -17.91 3.43 -9.09
N HIS A 261 -17.46 2.20 -9.35
CA HIS A 261 -17.60 1.06 -8.44
C HIS A 261 -16.51 0.98 -7.39
N ARG A 262 -15.49 1.84 -7.44
CA ARG A 262 -14.49 1.93 -6.37
C ARG A 262 -15.13 2.47 -5.09
N VAL A 263 -14.81 1.83 -3.97
CA VAL A 263 -15.28 2.26 -2.65
C VAL A 263 -14.21 3.04 -1.89
N GLN A 264 -12.91 2.78 -2.11
CA GLN A 264 -11.84 3.49 -1.43
C GLN A 264 -11.47 4.80 -2.15
N ARG A 265 -10.87 5.69 -1.36
CA ARG A 265 -10.12 6.86 -1.83
C ARG A 265 -8.61 6.64 -1.64
N ASN A 266 -7.82 7.69 -1.87
CA ASN A 266 -6.36 7.65 -1.68
C ASN A 266 -5.99 7.33 -0.21
N HIS A 267 -4.90 6.59 -0.03
CA HIS A 267 -4.39 6.19 1.30
C HIS A 267 -3.45 7.28 1.85
N VAL A 268 -3.99 8.24 2.59
CA VAL A 268 -3.23 9.42 3.06
C VAL A 268 -2.63 9.21 4.44
N TYR A 269 -3.42 8.73 5.40
CA TYR A 269 -2.98 8.53 6.78
C TYR A 269 -3.74 7.36 7.42
N ALA A 270 -3.03 6.53 8.18
CA ALA A 270 -3.61 5.42 8.93
C ALA A 270 -2.90 5.26 10.28
N ILE A 271 -3.69 5.04 11.33
CA ILE A 271 -3.20 4.59 12.64
C ILE A 271 -3.61 3.14 12.79
N VAL A 272 -2.65 2.28 13.14
CA VAL A 272 -2.88 0.87 13.42
C VAL A 272 -2.86 0.68 14.92
N ASP A 273 -4.00 0.35 15.50
CA ASP A 273 -4.09 -0.10 16.89
C ASP A 273 -3.61 -1.55 17.00
N GLU A 274 -2.91 -1.86 18.10
CA GLU A 274 -2.18 -3.13 18.31
C GLU A 274 -1.32 -3.51 17.08
N VAL A 275 -0.41 -2.60 16.72
CA VAL A 275 0.45 -2.66 15.54
C VAL A 275 1.29 -3.94 15.45
N ASP A 276 1.67 -4.53 16.57
CA ASP A 276 2.38 -5.81 16.65
C ASP A 276 1.49 -6.96 16.15
N SER A 277 0.25 -7.02 16.60
CA SER A 277 -0.72 -8.02 16.16
C SER A 277 -0.97 -7.90 14.64
N VAL A 278 -1.19 -6.68 14.15
CA VAL A 278 -1.55 -6.47 12.73
C VAL A 278 -0.34 -6.57 11.79
N LEU A 279 0.75 -5.84 12.05
CA LEU A 279 1.88 -5.72 11.12
C LEU A 279 2.96 -6.80 11.30
N ILE A 280 2.91 -7.58 12.40
CA ILE A 280 3.85 -8.70 12.62
C ILE A 280 3.11 -10.03 12.57
N ASP A 281 2.11 -10.24 13.41
CA ASP A 281 1.48 -11.56 13.53
C ASP A 281 0.55 -11.89 12.36
N GLU A 282 -0.31 -10.96 11.95
CA GLU A 282 -1.24 -11.16 10.84
C GLU A 282 -0.58 -11.01 9.46
N ALA A 283 0.51 -10.25 9.37
CA ALA A 283 1.28 -10.06 8.14
C ALA A 283 1.92 -11.36 7.58
N ARG A 284 1.85 -12.47 8.32
CA ARG A 284 2.31 -13.81 7.86
C ARG A 284 1.43 -14.41 6.77
N THR A 285 0.16 -14.01 6.68
CA THR A 285 -0.80 -14.56 5.72
C THR A 285 -1.23 -13.46 4.75
N PRO A 286 -1.05 -13.64 3.42
CA PRO A 286 -1.52 -12.66 2.44
C PRO A 286 -3.04 -12.67 2.33
N LEU A 287 -3.61 -11.53 1.95
CA LEU A 287 -5.02 -11.41 1.58
C LEU A 287 -5.23 -11.95 0.16
N ILE A 288 -6.11 -12.93 -0.01
CA ILE A 288 -6.34 -13.63 -1.28
C ILE A 288 -7.82 -13.58 -1.62
N ILE A 289 -8.14 -13.12 -2.84
CA ILE A 289 -9.47 -13.31 -3.45
C ILE A 289 -9.35 -14.42 -4.48
N SER A 290 -10.04 -15.54 -4.23
CA SER A 290 -10.14 -16.66 -5.15
C SER A 290 -11.52 -16.71 -5.78
N GLY A 291 -11.59 -16.94 -7.09
CA GLY A 291 -12.82 -17.22 -7.82
C GLY A 291 -12.75 -18.58 -8.51
N PRO A 292 -13.90 -19.22 -8.81
CA PRO A 292 -13.91 -20.43 -9.62
C PRO A 292 -13.40 -20.12 -11.03
N VAL A 293 -12.55 -20.99 -11.58
CA VAL A 293 -12.20 -20.94 -13.00
C VAL A 293 -13.32 -21.63 -13.76
N GLY A 294 -13.92 -20.96 -14.74
CA GLY A 294 -14.92 -21.59 -15.60
C GLY A 294 -14.32 -22.74 -16.40
N ASN A 295 -15.09 -23.80 -16.65
CA ASN A 295 -14.63 -24.97 -17.42
C ASN A 295 -14.50 -24.68 -18.94
N GLU A 296 -14.65 -23.43 -19.37
CA GLU A 296 -14.63 -23.02 -20.78
C GLU A 296 -13.27 -23.32 -21.44
N SER A 297 -12.17 -23.21 -20.69
CA SER A 297 -10.83 -23.53 -21.18
C SER A 297 -10.58 -25.02 -21.43
N ASP A 298 -11.33 -25.91 -20.76
CA ASP A 298 -11.09 -27.36 -20.85
C ASP A 298 -11.45 -27.92 -22.23
N ALA A 299 -12.43 -27.30 -22.91
CA ALA A 299 -12.84 -27.69 -24.25
C ALA A 299 -11.74 -27.41 -25.28
N GLU A 300 -11.09 -26.25 -25.20
CA GLU A 300 -9.98 -25.88 -26.10
C GLU A 300 -8.75 -26.74 -25.83
N TYR A 301 -8.42 -26.99 -24.55
CA TYR A 301 -7.36 -27.93 -24.20
C TYR A 301 -7.65 -29.32 -24.76
N ALA A 302 -8.86 -29.85 -24.58
CA ALA A 302 -9.24 -31.15 -25.12
C ALA A 302 -9.16 -31.20 -26.65
N GLN A 303 -9.64 -30.16 -27.34
CA GLN A 303 -9.60 -30.07 -28.80
C GLN A 303 -8.16 -30.11 -29.34
N HIS A 304 -7.25 -29.35 -28.73
CA HIS A 304 -5.89 -29.22 -29.23
C HIS A 304 -4.94 -30.30 -28.72
N ASN A 305 -5.23 -30.94 -27.58
CA ASN A 305 -4.37 -31.96 -26.98
C ASN A 305 -4.01 -33.08 -27.96
N ALA A 306 -4.99 -33.59 -28.71
CA ALA A 306 -4.74 -34.66 -29.69
C ALA A 306 -3.82 -34.20 -30.84
N ALA A 307 -3.94 -32.95 -31.28
CA ALA A 307 -3.10 -32.40 -32.34
C ALA A 307 -1.67 -32.15 -31.84
N VAL A 308 -1.52 -31.55 -30.66
CA VAL A 308 -0.22 -31.32 -30.02
C VAL A 308 0.49 -32.64 -29.72
N ALA A 309 -0.22 -33.64 -29.18
CA ALA A 309 0.35 -34.96 -28.91
C ALA A 309 0.85 -35.65 -30.19
N ARG A 310 0.11 -35.54 -31.30
CA ARG A 310 0.56 -36.04 -32.61
C ARG A 310 1.80 -35.30 -33.12
N LEU A 311 1.87 -33.98 -32.94
CA LEU A 311 3.02 -33.18 -33.35
C LEU A 311 4.27 -33.56 -32.54
N VAL A 312 4.14 -33.63 -31.21
CA VAL A 312 5.22 -34.04 -30.30
C VAL A 312 5.71 -35.46 -30.62
N LYS A 313 4.79 -36.39 -30.95
CA LYS A 313 5.17 -37.73 -31.40
C LYS A 313 5.98 -37.70 -32.69
N LYS A 314 5.50 -36.99 -33.72
CA LYS A 314 6.23 -36.85 -34.99
C LYS A 314 7.61 -36.22 -34.81
N GLN A 315 7.71 -35.20 -33.96
CA GLN A 315 8.98 -34.57 -33.61
C GLN A 315 9.92 -35.55 -32.91
N THR A 316 9.40 -36.33 -31.95
CA THR A 316 10.18 -37.35 -31.22
C THR A 316 10.69 -38.44 -32.15
N ASP A 317 9.84 -38.93 -33.06
CA ASP A 317 10.21 -39.94 -34.05
C ASP A 317 11.32 -39.42 -34.99
N LEU A 318 11.19 -38.17 -35.46
CA LEU A 318 12.22 -37.51 -36.28
C LEU A 318 13.54 -37.33 -35.52
N VAL A 319 13.49 -36.85 -34.27
CA VAL A 319 14.69 -36.69 -33.43
C VAL A 319 15.37 -38.04 -33.21
N ASN A 320 14.62 -39.10 -32.91
CA ASN A 320 15.20 -40.44 -32.72
C ASN A 320 15.88 -40.95 -34.00
N ALA A 321 15.30 -40.69 -35.17
CA ALA A 321 15.90 -41.04 -36.46
C ALA A 321 17.19 -40.25 -36.71
N LEU A 322 17.18 -38.94 -36.43
CA LEU A 322 18.36 -38.07 -36.55
C LEU A 322 19.49 -38.51 -35.60
N VAL A 323 19.16 -38.86 -34.35
CA VAL A 323 20.16 -39.37 -33.40
C VAL A 323 20.75 -40.69 -33.88
N ALA A 324 19.92 -41.62 -34.37
CA ALA A 324 20.41 -42.90 -34.87
C ALA A 324 21.31 -42.75 -36.12
N ALA A 325 20.95 -41.86 -37.04
CA ALA A 325 21.77 -41.54 -38.21
C ALA A 325 23.09 -40.85 -37.80
N GLY A 326 23.01 -39.88 -36.89
CA GLY A 326 24.18 -39.17 -36.38
C GLY A 326 25.16 -40.06 -35.62
N GLU A 327 24.67 -40.98 -34.79
CA GLU A 327 25.48 -41.98 -34.07
C GLU A 327 26.18 -42.93 -35.05
N LYS A 328 25.47 -43.45 -36.05
CA LYS A 328 26.05 -44.33 -37.09
C LYS A 328 27.12 -43.61 -37.92
N ALA A 329 26.87 -42.37 -38.32
CA ALA A 329 27.84 -41.56 -39.08
C ALA A 329 29.08 -41.25 -38.23
N PHE A 330 28.88 -40.98 -36.93
CA PHE A 330 29.97 -40.73 -36.00
C PHE A 330 30.87 -41.97 -35.84
N GLU A 331 30.28 -43.16 -35.68
CA GLU A 331 31.01 -44.44 -35.63
C GLU A 331 31.75 -44.75 -36.94
N ALA A 332 31.19 -44.35 -38.08
CA ALA A 332 31.81 -44.53 -39.41
C ALA A 332 32.90 -43.50 -39.74
N GLY A 333 33.11 -42.49 -38.88
CA GLY A 333 34.07 -41.40 -39.11
C GLY A 333 33.59 -40.31 -40.08
N ASP A 334 32.31 -40.31 -40.47
CA ASP A 334 31.71 -39.24 -41.27
C ASP A 334 31.29 -38.08 -40.35
N ASN A 335 32.25 -37.22 -40.08
CA ASN A 335 32.09 -36.10 -39.15
C ASN A 335 31.06 -35.07 -39.63
N ASP A 336 30.91 -34.84 -40.93
CA ASP A 336 29.99 -33.81 -41.42
C ASP A 336 28.53 -34.27 -41.31
N GLU A 337 28.25 -35.53 -41.66
CA GLU A 337 26.91 -36.12 -41.50
C GLU A 337 26.55 -36.29 -40.02
N ALA A 338 27.50 -36.70 -39.17
CA ALA A 338 27.32 -36.80 -37.73
C ALA A 338 27.01 -35.43 -37.10
N ALA A 339 27.79 -34.39 -37.43
CA ALA A 339 27.60 -33.05 -36.90
C ALA A 339 26.20 -32.49 -37.22
N LEU A 340 25.78 -32.63 -38.49
CA LEU A 340 24.51 -32.08 -38.96
C LEU A 340 23.30 -32.77 -38.32
N ASN A 341 23.31 -34.10 -38.25
CA ASN A 341 22.19 -34.86 -37.71
C ASN A 341 22.06 -34.70 -36.19
N LEU A 342 23.18 -34.73 -35.45
CA LEU A 342 23.18 -34.51 -34.01
C LEU A 342 22.81 -33.07 -33.64
N TYR A 343 23.24 -32.07 -34.43
CA TYR A 343 22.81 -30.68 -34.24
C TYR A 343 21.31 -30.49 -34.47
N LYS A 344 20.75 -31.05 -35.55
CA LYS A 344 19.28 -31.03 -35.79
C LYS A 344 18.52 -31.73 -34.67
N ALA A 345 19.04 -32.86 -34.17
CA ALA A 345 18.46 -33.55 -33.02
C ALA A 345 18.51 -32.69 -31.75
N GLN A 346 19.59 -31.93 -31.53
CA GLN A 346 19.70 -31.00 -30.40
C GLN A 346 18.69 -29.85 -30.49
N LEU A 347 18.42 -29.32 -31.68
CA LEU A 347 17.38 -28.31 -31.89
C LEU A 347 15.98 -28.89 -31.68
N GLY A 348 15.73 -30.11 -32.18
CA GLY A 348 14.40 -30.74 -32.14
C GLY A 348 14.07 -31.43 -30.81
N GLY A 349 15.05 -31.83 -30.01
CA GLY A 349 14.85 -32.60 -28.79
C GLY A 349 16.09 -32.62 -27.90
N PRO A 350 16.49 -31.47 -27.29
CA PRO A 350 17.74 -31.34 -26.54
C PRO A 350 17.81 -32.24 -25.30
N LYS A 351 16.65 -32.71 -24.81
CA LYS A 351 16.54 -33.63 -23.65
C LYS A 351 16.42 -35.10 -24.06
N ASN A 352 16.62 -35.45 -25.34
CA ASN A 352 16.57 -36.83 -25.79
C ASN A 352 17.68 -37.67 -25.13
N LYS A 353 17.32 -38.75 -24.44
CA LYS A 353 18.28 -39.56 -23.66
C LYS A 353 19.39 -40.17 -24.52
N ARG A 354 19.06 -40.61 -25.73
CA ARG A 354 20.03 -41.22 -26.66
C ARG A 354 20.99 -40.16 -27.20
N LEU A 355 20.48 -38.98 -27.56
CA LEU A 355 21.32 -37.84 -27.96
C LEU A 355 22.31 -37.47 -26.85
N LEU A 356 21.83 -37.33 -25.61
CA LEU A 356 22.68 -36.98 -24.48
C LEU A 356 23.80 -38.00 -24.25
N LYS A 357 23.53 -39.29 -24.49
CA LYS A 357 24.53 -40.35 -24.41
C LYS A 357 25.59 -40.22 -25.51
N VAL A 358 25.19 -40.03 -26.76
CA VAL A 358 26.13 -39.84 -27.89
C VAL A 358 27.00 -38.61 -27.67
N LEU A 359 26.44 -37.52 -27.16
CA LEU A 359 27.20 -36.29 -26.85
C LEU A 359 28.21 -36.45 -25.69
N GLN A 360 28.14 -37.53 -24.91
CA GLN A 360 29.16 -37.84 -23.90
C GLN A 360 30.37 -38.59 -24.49
N GLU A 361 30.27 -39.09 -25.71
CA GLU A 361 31.39 -39.73 -26.39
C GLU A 361 32.46 -38.70 -26.78
N THR A 362 33.72 -39.15 -26.79
CA THR A 362 34.86 -38.25 -26.99
C THR A 362 34.81 -37.65 -28.39
N GLY A 363 34.74 -36.32 -28.49
CA GLY A 363 34.70 -35.59 -29.76
C GLY A 363 33.31 -35.25 -30.31
N ALA A 364 32.26 -36.00 -29.94
CA ALA A 364 30.90 -35.80 -30.45
C ALA A 364 30.33 -34.41 -30.09
N LYS A 365 30.52 -33.96 -28.85
CA LYS A 365 30.04 -32.64 -28.41
C LYS A 365 30.73 -31.48 -29.12
N GLN A 366 32.05 -31.58 -29.31
CA GLN A 366 32.84 -30.53 -29.99
C GLN A 366 32.43 -30.42 -31.47
N LEU A 367 32.14 -31.56 -32.09
CA LEU A 367 31.67 -31.65 -33.46
C LEU A 367 30.33 -30.91 -33.64
N VAL A 368 29.37 -31.14 -32.74
CA VAL A 368 28.06 -30.47 -32.79
C VAL A 368 28.18 -28.96 -32.50
N GLN A 369 29.02 -28.56 -31.54
CA GLN A 369 29.30 -27.15 -31.26
C GLN A 369 29.90 -26.41 -32.46
N LYS A 370 30.78 -27.08 -33.22
CA LYS A 370 31.37 -26.51 -34.44
C LYS A 370 30.30 -26.26 -35.51
N MET A 371 29.36 -27.20 -35.68
CA MET A 371 28.22 -27.05 -36.60
C MET A 371 27.27 -25.92 -36.16
N GLU A 372 27.00 -25.80 -34.86
CA GLU A 372 26.20 -24.70 -34.30
C GLU A 372 26.83 -23.33 -34.60
N LEU A 373 28.14 -23.19 -34.37
CA LEU A 373 28.86 -21.95 -34.66
C LEU A 373 28.86 -21.62 -36.15
N ALA A 374 29.02 -22.61 -37.02
CA ALA A 374 28.93 -22.44 -38.47
C ALA A 374 27.53 -21.96 -38.89
N HIS A 375 26.46 -22.57 -38.34
CA HIS A 375 25.09 -22.17 -38.63
C HIS A 375 24.77 -20.74 -38.15
N ILE A 376 25.28 -20.35 -36.97
CA ILE A 376 25.13 -18.98 -36.44
C ILE A 376 25.90 -17.97 -37.30
N ALA A 377 27.10 -18.33 -37.78
CA ALA A 377 27.89 -17.48 -38.67
C ALA A 377 27.19 -17.26 -40.03
N ASP A 378 26.62 -18.31 -40.61
CA ASP A 378 25.85 -18.23 -41.86
C ASP A 378 24.59 -17.35 -41.72
N ARG A 379 23.93 -17.38 -40.56
CA ARG A 379 22.79 -16.48 -40.27
C ARG A 379 23.17 -15.01 -40.10
N ARG A 380 24.45 -14.70 -39.85
CA ARG A 380 24.95 -13.33 -39.66
C ARG A 380 25.49 -12.70 -40.95
N LEU A 381 25.67 -13.48 -42.02
CA LEU A 381 25.97 -12.93 -43.34
C LEU A 381 24.69 -12.28 -43.89
N PRO A 382 24.69 -10.97 -44.22
CA PRO A 382 23.61 -10.39 -45.01
C PRO A 382 23.50 -11.21 -46.29
N GLY A 383 22.29 -11.66 -46.65
CA GLY A 383 22.07 -12.29 -47.95
C GLY A 383 22.69 -11.41 -49.03
N SER A 384 23.66 -11.93 -49.78
CA SER A 384 24.20 -11.21 -50.93
C SER A 384 23.04 -10.86 -51.86
N LYS A 385 22.94 -9.57 -52.20
CA LYS A 385 22.03 -9.07 -53.24
C LYS A 385 22.14 -9.85 -54.54
#